data_AF-A0A954B1D1-F1
#
_entry.id   AF-A0A954B1D1-F1
#
_cell.length_a   1.000
_cell.length_b   1.000
_cell.length_c   1.000
_cell.angle_alpha   90.00
_cell.angle_beta   90.00
_cell.angle_gamma   90.00
#
_symmetry.space_group_name_H-M   'P 1'
#
loop_
_entity.id
_entity.type
_entity.pdbx_description
1 polymer ?
#
loop_
_entity_poly.entity_id
_entity_poly.type
_entity_poly.pdbx_seq_one_letter_code
_entity_poly.pdbx_strand_id
1 'polypeptide(L)'
;MGNFIAWDGKKGEIKWSLPEPFSVWSGALATAGDVVFYGTLEGYLKAVSSETGEELYRFKTPSGIIGNVTTYSHAGKQYVAVLSGVGGWAGIGLAAGLTNPNEGLGAVGGYAALSDYTALGGTLSVFALPD
;
A
#
# COMPACT_ATOMS: atom_id res chain seq x y z
N MET A 1 0.42 -10.98 -7.42
CA MET A 1 0.84 -11.63 -6.15
C MET A 1 0.39 -10.68 -5.06
N GLY A 2 -0.24 -11.15 -3.99
CA GLY A 2 -0.77 -10.26 -2.96
C GLY A 2 -2.30 -10.21 -3.00
N ASN A 3 -2.88 -10.11 -1.81
CA ASN A 3 -4.30 -9.85 -1.62
C ASN A 3 -4.46 -8.87 -0.46
N PHE A 4 -5.39 -7.93 -0.59
CA PHE A 4 -5.91 -7.20 0.55
C PHE A 4 -7.21 -7.86 0.99
N ILE A 5 -7.29 -8.34 2.24
CA ILE A 5 -8.41 -9.17 2.71
C ILE A 5 -9.07 -8.57 3.95
N ALA A 6 -10.37 -8.84 4.11
CA ALA A 6 -11.01 -8.82 5.42
C ALA A 6 -11.09 -10.21 6.01
N TRP A 7 -10.80 -10.30 7.30
CA TRP A 7 -10.77 -11.55 8.05
C TRP A 7 -11.78 -11.52 9.20
N ASP A 8 -12.60 -12.56 9.31
CA ASP A 8 -13.37 -12.82 10.52
C ASP A 8 -12.51 -13.61 11.51
N GLY A 9 -11.99 -12.90 12.52
CA GLY A 9 -11.13 -13.50 13.54
C GLY A 9 -11.83 -14.52 14.46
N LYS A 10 -13.18 -14.54 14.51
CA LYS A 10 -13.93 -15.50 15.33
C LYS A 10 -14.16 -16.81 14.60
N LYS A 11 -14.44 -16.74 13.30
CA LYS A 11 -14.76 -17.89 12.46
C LYS A 11 -13.56 -18.46 11.71
N GLY A 12 -12.53 -17.65 11.50
CA GLY A 12 -11.37 -18.04 10.72
C GLY A 12 -11.64 -18.06 9.22
N GLU A 13 -12.41 -17.09 8.71
CA GLU A 13 -12.80 -17.02 7.30
C GLU A 13 -12.45 -15.66 6.66
N ILE A 14 -12.13 -15.68 5.36
CA ILE A 14 -11.98 -14.47 4.55
C ILE A 14 -13.38 -13.98 4.16
N LYS A 15 -13.73 -12.74 4.52
CA LYS A 15 -15.03 -12.15 4.17
C LYS A 15 -15.05 -11.59 2.76
N TRP A 16 -13.94 -10.97 2.35
CA TRP A 16 -13.68 -10.52 0.99
C TRP A 16 -12.16 -10.47 0.75
N SER A 17 -11.77 -10.55 -0.53
CA SER A 17 -10.37 -10.54 -0.97
C SER A 17 -10.22 -9.76 -2.26
N LEU A 18 -9.30 -8.80 -2.26
CA LEU A 18 -8.97 -7.98 -3.42
C LEU A 18 -7.59 -8.39 -3.95
N PRO A 19 -7.50 -8.91 -5.18
CA PRO A 19 -6.22 -9.28 -5.75
C PRO A 19 -5.39 -8.03 -6.07
N GLU A 20 -4.09 -8.08 -5.77
CA GLU A 20 -3.13 -7.03 -6.13
C GLU A 20 -2.02 -7.61 -7.03
N PRO A 21 -1.44 -6.80 -7.93
CA PRO A 21 -0.36 -7.25 -8.81
C PRO A 21 0.89 -7.60 -8.01
N PHE A 22 1.18 -6.85 -6.94
CA PHE A 22 2.28 -7.05 -6.01
C PHE A 22 1.79 -7.14 -4.56
N SER A 23 2.62 -7.71 -3.70
CA SER A 23 2.28 -7.90 -2.28
C SER A 23 1.84 -6.59 -1.62
N VAL A 24 0.82 -6.65 -0.77
CA VAL A 24 0.41 -5.50 0.05
C VAL A 24 1.37 -5.39 1.22
N TRP A 25 2.41 -4.58 1.05
CA TRP A 25 3.49 -4.42 2.03
C TRP A 25 3.26 -3.27 3.02
N SER A 26 2.30 -2.39 2.73
CA SER A 26 1.92 -1.29 3.60
C SER A 26 1.13 -1.76 4.82
N GLY A 27 1.14 -0.97 5.89
CA GLY A 27 0.10 -1.06 6.93
C GLY A 27 -1.22 -0.44 6.47
N ALA A 28 -2.33 -1.05 6.87
CA ALA A 28 -3.68 -0.55 6.61
C ALA A 28 -4.21 0.35 7.75
N LEU A 29 -5.14 1.25 7.41
CA LEU A 29 -5.82 2.14 8.34
C LEU A 29 -7.34 2.05 8.14
N ALA A 30 -8.06 1.45 9.08
CA ALA A 30 -9.51 1.51 9.14
C ALA A 30 -9.98 2.74 9.92
N THR A 31 -11.09 3.34 9.51
CA THR A 31 -11.68 4.51 10.19
C THR A 31 -13.15 4.27 10.54
N ALA A 32 -13.73 5.15 11.37
CA ALA A 32 -15.15 5.11 11.70
C ALA A 32 -16.08 5.55 10.55
N GLY A 33 -15.53 6.01 9.42
CA GLY A 33 -16.30 6.36 8.22
C GLY A 33 -16.49 5.19 7.26
N ASP A 34 -16.38 3.95 7.74
CA ASP A 34 -16.52 2.71 6.96
C ASP A 34 -15.58 2.59 5.75
N VAL A 35 -14.42 3.24 5.84
CA VAL A 35 -13.34 3.18 4.86
C VAL A 35 -12.05 2.64 5.45
N VAL A 36 -11.35 1.82 4.67
CA VAL A 36 -10.03 1.26 4.97
C VAL A 36 -9.04 1.70 3.91
N PHE A 37 -7.94 2.33 4.33
CA PHE A 37 -6.86 2.77 3.46
C PHE A 37 -5.69 1.79 3.49
N TYR A 38 -5.03 1.60 2.35
CA TYR A 38 -3.76 0.88 2.24
C TYR A 38 -2.97 1.36 1.02
N GLY A 39 -1.68 1.04 1.00
CA GLY A 39 -0.77 1.37 -0.09
C GLY A 39 -0.33 0.14 -0.89
N THR A 40 -0.09 0.30 -2.19
CA THR A 40 0.46 -0.74 -3.05
C THR A 40 1.93 -0.49 -3.39
N LEU A 41 2.65 -1.55 -3.76
CA LEU A 41 4.08 -1.45 -4.12
C LEU A 41 4.30 -0.69 -5.43
N GLU A 42 3.32 -0.68 -6.34
CA GLU A 42 3.32 0.18 -7.52
C GLU A 42 2.88 1.62 -7.22
N GLY A 43 2.65 1.96 -5.95
CA GLY A 43 2.54 3.33 -5.46
C GLY A 43 1.14 3.92 -5.47
N TYR A 44 0.09 3.09 -5.41
CA TYR A 44 -1.27 3.58 -5.22
C TYR A 44 -1.62 3.67 -3.73
N LEU A 45 -2.08 4.83 -3.28
CA LEU A 45 -2.92 4.91 -2.08
C LEU A 45 -4.34 4.56 -2.50
N LYS A 46 -4.90 3.51 -1.91
CA LYS A 46 -6.28 3.06 -2.14
C LYS A 46 -7.12 3.26 -0.88
N ALA A 47 -8.41 3.53 -1.06
CA ALA A 47 -9.41 3.41 -0.01
C ALA A 47 -10.50 2.45 -0.47
N VAL A 48 -10.89 1.52 0.40
CA VAL A 48 -11.93 0.53 0.13
C VAL A 48 -13.02 0.57 1.19
N SER A 49 -14.23 0.14 0.82
CA SER A 49 -15.32 -0.10 1.78
C SER A 49 -14.90 -1.17 2.81
N SER A 50 -15.14 -0.90 4.08
CA SER A 50 -14.90 -1.87 5.17
C SER A 50 -15.78 -3.12 5.04
N GLU A 51 -16.99 -2.97 4.49
CA GLU A 51 -17.98 -4.04 4.40
C GLU A 51 -17.78 -4.93 3.17
N THR A 52 -17.54 -4.31 2.00
CA THR A 52 -17.57 -5.01 0.71
C THR A 52 -16.19 -5.17 0.07
N GLY A 53 -15.20 -4.38 0.49
CA GLY A 53 -13.90 -4.28 -0.19
C GLY A 53 -13.94 -3.50 -1.51
N GLU A 54 -15.05 -2.86 -1.87
CA GLU A 54 -15.13 -2.04 -3.09
C GLU A 54 -14.11 -0.89 -3.05
N GLU A 55 -13.34 -0.70 -4.13
CA GLU A 55 -12.40 0.44 -4.28
C GLU A 55 -13.19 1.74 -4.47
N LEU A 56 -13.08 2.64 -3.49
CA LEU A 56 -13.77 3.94 -3.46
C LEU A 56 -12.86 5.09 -3.91
N TYR A 57 -11.55 4.92 -3.74
CA TYR A 57 -10.56 5.92 -4.06
C TYR A 57 -9.24 5.27 -4.46
N ARG A 58 -8.55 5.89 -5.42
CA ARG A 58 -7.20 5.53 -5.81
C ARG A 58 -6.41 6.76 -6.26
N PHE A 59 -5.18 6.90 -5.76
CA PHE A 59 -4.26 7.96 -6.18
C PHE A 59 -2.84 7.44 -6.35
N LYS A 60 -2.17 7.83 -7.45
CA LYS A 60 -0.79 7.46 -7.74
C LYS A 60 0.17 8.38 -6.98
N THR A 61 0.78 7.86 -5.92
CA THR A 61 1.90 8.52 -5.24
C THR A 61 3.20 8.39 -6.06
N PRO A 62 4.22 9.23 -5.80
CA PRO A 62 5.45 9.24 -6.58
C PRO A 62 6.26 7.92 -6.55
N SER A 63 6.05 7.05 -5.56
CA SER A 63 6.78 5.79 -5.40
C SER A 63 5.92 4.74 -4.69
N GLY A 64 6.34 3.46 -4.74
CA GLY A 64 5.74 2.38 -3.96
C GLY A 64 5.61 2.68 -2.46
N ILE A 65 4.55 2.16 -1.85
CA ILE A 65 4.23 2.39 -0.44
C ILE A 65 4.54 1.12 0.36
N ILE A 66 5.47 1.23 1.31
CA ILE A 66 5.81 0.17 2.27
C ILE A 66 5.52 0.58 3.72
N GLY A 67 5.19 1.86 3.95
CA GLY A 67 4.84 2.39 5.26
C GLY A 67 3.36 2.22 5.61
N ASN A 68 2.97 2.75 6.76
CA ASN A 68 1.58 2.73 7.20
C ASN A 68 0.85 3.99 6.75
N VAL A 69 -0.43 3.85 6.41
CA VAL A 69 -1.32 5.02 6.28
C VAL A 69 -1.68 5.53 7.68
N THR A 70 -1.74 6.85 7.87
CA THR A 70 -2.11 7.49 9.15
C THR A 70 -3.13 8.60 8.90
N THR A 71 -3.99 8.89 9.88
CA THR A 71 -4.92 10.03 9.83
C THR A 71 -4.78 10.90 11.08
N TYR A 72 -5.08 12.19 10.94
CA TYR A 72 -5.07 13.17 12.01
C TYR A 72 -6.06 14.31 11.70
N SER A 73 -6.34 15.17 12.68
CA SER A 73 -7.12 16.39 12.48
C SER A 73 -6.25 17.63 12.70
N HIS A 74 -6.52 18.68 11.92
CA HIS A 74 -5.91 19.99 12.08
C HIS A 74 -6.95 21.07 11.74
N ALA A 75 -7.12 22.04 12.64
CA ALA A 75 -8.11 23.13 12.49
C ALA A 75 -9.53 22.65 12.13
N GLY A 76 -9.98 21.53 12.72
CA GLY A 76 -11.31 20.96 12.48
C GLY A 76 -11.45 20.12 11.20
N LYS A 77 -10.40 20.02 10.38
CA LYS A 77 -10.38 19.23 9.14
C LYS A 77 -9.57 17.95 9.33
N GLN A 78 -10.07 16.83 8.82
CA GLN A 78 -9.37 15.54 8.85
C GLN A 78 -8.44 15.40 7.65
N TYR A 79 -7.26 14.84 7.89
CA TYR A 79 -6.24 14.56 6.90
C TYR A 79 -5.82 13.09 6.95
N VAL A 80 -5.48 12.53 5.80
CA VAL A 80 -4.86 11.20 5.66
C VAL A 80 -3.46 11.41 5.08
N ALA A 81 -2.46 10.72 5.60
CA ALA A 81 -1.08 10.85 5.17
C ALA A 81 -0.41 9.49 4.97
N VAL A 82 0.49 9.42 3.99
CA VAL A 82 1.26 8.21 3.69
C VAL A 82 2.62 8.56 3.11
N LEU A 83 3.66 7.81 3.51
CA LEU A 83 4.99 7.89 2.93
C LEU A 83 5.10 6.99 1.69
N SER A 84 5.60 7.56 0.60
CA SER A 84 5.96 6.82 -0.61
C SER A 84 7.49 6.79 -0.77
N GLY A 85 8.02 5.59 -0.99
CA GLY A 85 9.44 5.28 -1.08
C GLY A 85 9.60 3.76 -1.06
N VAL A 86 9.69 3.14 -2.24
CA VAL A 86 9.72 1.68 -2.36
C VAL A 86 11.05 1.15 -1.81
N GLY A 87 10.99 0.03 -1.12
CA GLY A 87 12.14 -0.54 -0.43
C GLY A 87 11.74 -1.73 0.42
N GLY A 88 12.34 -1.87 1.60
CA GLY A 88 12.20 -3.08 2.41
C GLY A 88 12.64 -4.31 1.61
N TRP A 89 12.11 -5.47 1.95
CA TRP A 89 12.51 -6.71 1.26
C TRP A 89 11.85 -6.86 -0.11
N ALA A 90 10.58 -6.46 -0.27
CA ALA A 90 9.87 -6.53 -1.55
C ALA A 90 10.49 -5.62 -2.63
N GLY A 91 11.06 -4.47 -2.24
CA GLY A 91 11.74 -3.55 -3.14
C GLY A 91 13.27 -3.64 -3.12
N ILE A 92 13.87 -4.69 -2.54
CA ILE A 92 15.32 -4.72 -2.29
C ILE A 92 16.17 -4.63 -3.57
N GLY A 93 15.68 -5.17 -4.69
CA GLY A 93 16.34 -5.04 -5.99
C GLY A 93 16.51 -3.58 -6.42
N LEU A 94 15.45 -2.77 -6.27
CA LEU A 94 15.49 -1.33 -6.52
C LEU A 94 16.34 -0.59 -5.49
N ALA A 95 16.16 -0.89 -4.21
CA ALA A 95 16.78 -0.13 -3.11
C ALA A 95 18.29 -0.36 -3.00
N ALA A 96 18.77 -1.57 -3.28
CA ALA A 96 20.19 -1.92 -3.21
C ALA A 96 20.86 -2.03 -4.60
N GLY A 97 20.12 -1.80 -5.68
CA GLY A 97 20.64 -1.90 -7.06
C GLY A 97 21.04 -3.32 -7.46
N LEU A 98 20.38 -4.34 -6.89
CA LEU A 98 20.65 -5.74 -7.16
C LEU A 98 19.92 -6.18 -8.42
N THR A 99 20.62 -6.87 -9.33
CA THR A 99 20.08 -7.27 -10.63
C THR A 99 20.09 -8.77 -10.84
N ASN A 100 20.86 -9.55 -10.07
CA ASN A 100 20.82 -11.01 -10.18
C ASN A 100 19.55 -11.54 -9.47
N PRO A 101 18.69 -12.32 -10.16
CA PRO A 101 17.42 -12.80 -9.61
C PRO A 101 17.54 -13.57 -8.27
N ASN A 102 18.70 -14.17 -8.00
CA ASN A 102 18.94 -14.96 -6.79
C ASN A 102 19.48 -14.12 -5.62
N GLU A 103 19.85 -12.86 -5.84
CA GLU A 103 20.25 -11.93 -4.78
C GLU A 103 19.07 -11.51 -3.90
N GLY A 104 19.36 -10.89 -2.76
CA GLY A 104 18.31 -10.48 -1.82
C GLY A 104 17.47 -11.66 -1.32
N LEU A 105 18.09 -12.85 -1.21
CA LEU A 105 17.43 -14.11 -0.85
C LEU A 105 16.27 -14.47 -1.79
N GLY A 106 16.42 -14.17 -3.09
CA GLY A 106 15.44 -14.47 -4.15
C GLY A 106 14.36 -13.40 -4.34
N ALA A 107 14.29 -12.38 -3.49
CA ALA A 107 13.31 -11.31 -3.62
C ALA A 107 13.52 -10.48 -4.89
N VAL A 108 14.78 -10.32 -5.35
CA VAL A 108 15.10 -9.58 -6.58
C VAL A 108 14.38 -10.20 -7.79
N GLY A 109 14.48 -11.52 -7.96
CA GLY A 109 13.76 -12.24 -9.01
C GLY A 109 12.25 -12.26 -8.79
N GLY A 110 11.80 -12.44 -7.54
CA GLY A 110 10.37 -12.49 -7.20
C GLY A 110 9.59 -11.21 -7.51
N TYR A 111 10.26 -10.05 -7.47
CA TYR A 111 9.65 -8.73 -7.73
C TYR A 111 10.27 -8.03 -8.95
N ALA A 112 10.86 -8.75 -9.91
CA ALA A 112 11.58 -8.16 -11.04
C ALA A 112 10.76 -7.10 -11.82
N ALA A 113 9.48 -7.37 -12.06
CA ALA A 113 8.57 -6.47 -12.76
C ALA A 113 8.22 -5.19 -11.98
N LEU A 114 8.52 -5.09 -10.68
CA LEU A 114 8.17 -3.92 -9.87
C LEU A 114 8.85 -2.64 -10.37
N SER A 115 10.05 -2.78 -10.94
CA SER A 115 10.83 -1.68 -11.52
C SER A 115 10.16 -1.00 -12.72
N ASP A 116 9.21 -1.67 -13.39
CA ASP A 116 8.46 -1.10 -14.50
C ASP A 116 7.37 -0.10 -14.04
N TYR A 117 7.01 -0.12 -12.74
CA TYR A 117 5.89 0.65 -12.19
C TYR A 117 6.29 1.74 -11.19
N THR A 118 7.46 1.61 -10.57
CA THR A 118 7.92 2.54 -9.54
C THR A 118 9.45 2.66 -9.56
N ALA A 119 9.94 3.80 -9.07
CA ALA A 119 11.33 4.02 -8.73
C ALA A 119 11.45 4.28 -7.21
N LEU A 120 12.68 4.49 -6.73
CA LEU A 120 12.92 4.96 -5.36
C LEU A 120 12.27 6.33 -5.12
N GLY A 121 11.98 6.63 -3.86
CA GLY A 121 11.35 7.89 -3.47
C GLY A 121 11.54 8.20 -1.99
N GLY A 122 10.97 9.33 -1.56
CA GLY A 122 11.09 9.83 -0.18
C GLY A 122 10.11 10.96 0.08
N THR A 123 8.83 10.74 -0.23
CA THR A 123 7.80 11.79 -0.22
C THR A 123 6.69 11.45 0.77
N LEU A 124 6.28 12.42 1.59
CA LEU A 124 5.03 12.36 2.36
C LEU A 124 3.91 12.99 1.52
N SER A 125 2.87 12.22 1.24
CA SER A 125 1.65 12.73 0.60
C SER A 125 0.55 12.90 1.64
N VAL A 126 -0.15 14.04 1.62
CA VAL A 126 -1.23 14.38 2.54
C VAL A 126 -2.50 14.68 1.76
N PHE A 127 -3.61 14.09 2.17
CA PHE A 127 -4.91 14.11 1.50
C PHE A 127 -5.97 14.66 2.44
N ALA A 128 -6.90 15.46 1.91
CA ALA A 128 -8.12 15.87 2.58
C ALA A 128 -9.20 16.15 1.53
N LEU A 129 -10.46 16.17 1.97
CA LEU A 129 -11.56 16.63 1.11
C LEU A 129 -11.42 18.12 0.80
N PRO A 130 -11.92 18.62 -0.35
CA PRO A 130 -12.12 20.05 -0.57
C PRO A 130 -12.99 20.68 0.52
N ASP A 131 -12.89 22.00 0.70
CA ASP A 131 -13.77 22.76 1.58
C ASP A 131 -15.17 22.96 0.97
#